data_AF-A0A8S3D8S4-F1
#
_entry.id   AF-A0A8S3D8S4-F1
#
_cell.length_a   1.000
_cell.length_b   1.000
_cell.length_c   1.000
_cell.angle_alpha   90.00
_cell.angle_beta   90.00
_cell.angle_gamma   90.00
#
_symmetry.space_group_name_H-M   'P 1'
#
loop_
_entity.id
_entity.type
_entity.pdbx_description
1 polymer ?
#
loop_
_entity_poly.entity_id
_entity_poly.type
_entity_poly.pdbx_seq_one_letter_code
_entity_poly.pdbx_strand_id
1 'polypeptide(L)'
;PIVEEDIDSWSKYYASKGDINKCGSYAQKGYETITILSHPLELHDIYEGFSDFCRTFQLSRGKTKFEEENEIVGEFKGLFKVYPLPEDPNEPLPHRTMENLPSNILEEWGVSMG
;
A
#
# COMPACT_ATOMS: atom_id res chain seq x y z
N PRO A 1 -13.18 13.69 -22.99
CA PRO A 1 -12.69 12.73 -21.97
C PRO A 1 -12.18 13.51 -20.75
N ILE A 2 -12.64 13.15 -19.55
CA ILE A 2 -12.14 13.75 -18.32
C ILE A 2 -10.80 13.07 -18.03
N VAL A 3 -9.74 13.84 -17.81
CA VAL A 3 -8.47 13.29 -17.34
C VAL A 3 -8.65 13.04 -15.85
N GLU A 4 -8.40 11.81 -15.40
CA GLU A 4 -8.60 11.42 -14.00
C GLU A 4 -7.73 12.26 -13.03
N GLU A 5 -6.58 12.75 -13.52
CA GLU A 5 -5.68 13.69 -12.81
C GLU A 5 -6.30 15.07 -12.56
N ASP A 6 -7.32 15.48 -13.35
CA ASP A 6 -8.02 16.76 -13.17
C ASP A 6 -9.14 16.68 -12.12
N ILE A 7 -9.37 15.50 -11.52
CA ILE A 7 -10.46 15.27 -10.58
C ILE A 7 -9.98 15.56 -9.15
N ASP A 8 -10.52 16.62 -8.56
CA ASP A 8 -10.28 16.92 -7.14
C ASP A 8 -10.83 15.78 -6.24
N SER A 9 -9.92 15.18 -5.48
CA SER A 9 -10.22 14.06 -4.58
C SER A 9 -11.11 14.46 -3.42
N TRP A 10 -11.02 15.70 -2.93
CA TRP A 10 -11.90 16.19 -1.86
C TRP A 10 -13.33 16.34 -2.36
N SER A 11 -13.52 16.91 -3.54
CA SER A 11 -14.83 17.02 -4.18
C SER A 11 -15.45 15.63 -4.42
N LYS A 12 -14.66 14.64 -4.88
CA LYS A 12 -15.11 13.24 -5.02
C LYS A 12 -15.55 12.65 -3.67
N TYR A 13 -14.75 12.84 -2.62
CA TYR A 13 -15.06 12.36 -1.27
C TYR A 13 -16.36 12.98 -0.74
N TYR A 14 -16.53 14.31 -0.82
CA TYR A 14 -17.73 14.96 -0.32
C TYR A 14 -18.97 14.62 -1.14
N ALA A 15 -18.83 14.49 -2.47
CA ALA A 15 -19.91 13.98 -3.32
C ALA A 15 -20.33 12.57 -2.88
N SER A 16 -19.35 11.71 -2.59
CA SER A 16 -19.56 10.33 -2.16
C SER A 16 -20.16 10.22 -0.75
N LYS A 17 -19.87 11.19 0.13
CA LYS A 17 -20.55 11.35 1.44
C LYS A 17 -21.99 11.87 1.30
N GLY A 18 -22.36 12.45 0.16
CA GLY A 18 -23.61 13.20 -0.02
C GLY A 18 -23.58 14.63 0.52
N ASP A 19 -22.39 15.18 0.86
CA ASP A 19 -22.24 16.56 1.32
C ASP A 19 -22.15 17.52 0.13
N ILE A 20 -23.32 17.88 -0.42
CA ILE A 20 -23.45 18.75 -1.60
C ILE A 20 -22.87 20.16 -1.42
N ASN A 21 -22.72 20.62 -0.17
CA ASN A 21 -22.18 21.95 0.11
C ASN A 21 -20.66 21.99 -0.04
N LYS A 22 -19.99 20.82 0.04
CA LYS A 22 -18.54 20.69 -0.02
C LYS A 22 -18.02 19.97 -1.26
N CYS A 23 -18.91 19.40 -2.06
CA CYS A 23 -18.53 18.70 -3.29
C CYS A 23 -18.36 19.63 -4.52
N GLY A 24 -18.56 20.95 -4.36
CA GLY A 24 -18.52 21.90 -5.47
C GLY A 24 -19.44 21.49 -6.62
N SER A 25 -18.94 21.55 -7.85
CA SER A 25 -19.70 21.14 -9.05
C SER A 25 -19.66 19.62 -9.33
N TYR A 26 -19.02 18.81 -8.48
CA TYR A 26 -18.79 17.38 -8.73
C TYR A 26 -20.09 16.60 -8.95
N ALA A 27 -21.06 16.76 -8.04
CA ALA A 27 -22.35 16.10 -8.14
C ALA A 27 -23.14 16.52 -9.39
N GLN A 28 -23.05 17.80 -9.79
CA GLN A 28 -23.75 18.34 -10.96
C GLN A 28 -23.15 17.81 -12.28
N LYS A 29 -21.85 17.51 -12.28
CA LYS A 29 -21.15 16.95 -13.43
C LYS A 29 -21.41 15.45 -13.65
N GLY A 30 -22.12 14.80 -12.73
CA GLY A 30 -22.45 13.37 -12.84
C GLY A 30 -21.23 12.46 -12.79
N TYR A 31 -20.17 12.88 -12.10
CA TYR A 31 -18.95 12.11 -11.94
C TYR A 31 -19.15 10.92 -11.01
N GLU A 32 -18.35 9.87 -11.20
CA GLU A 32 -18.43 8.65 -10.41
C GLU A 32 -18.10 8.90 -8.94
N THR A 33 -18.85 8.26 -8.04
CA THR A 33 -18.63 8.31 -6.60
C THR A 33 -17.88 7.08 -6.11
N ILE A 34 -17.25 7.18 -4.94
CA ILE A 34 -16.61 6.05 -4.25
C ILE A 34 -17.48 5.56 -3.10
N THR A 35 -17.29 4.31 -2.70
CA THR A 35 -17.90 3.80 -1.48
C THR A 35 -17.08 4.27 -0.28
N ILE A 36 -17.74 4.88 0.70
CA ILE A 36 -17.11 5.29 1.95
C ILE A 36 -17.52 4.33 3.05
N LEU A 37 -16.56 3.55 3.52
CA LEU A 37 -16.76 2.64 4.63
C LEU A 37 -16.63 3.40 5.95
N SER A 38 -17.50 3.08 6.91
CA SER A 38 -17.55 3.73 8.22
C SER A 38 -16.59 3.12 9.25
N HIS A 39 -16.02 1.96 8.93
CA HIS A 39 -15.15 1.19 9.82
C HIS A 39 -13.88 0.75 9.07
N PRO A 40 -12.79 0.43 9.80
CA PRO A 40 -11.59 -0.17 9.22
C PRO A 40 -11.91 -1.44 8.41
N LEU A 41 -11.15 -1.68 7.35
CA LEU A 41 -11.39 -2.80 6.41
C LEU A 41 -11.28 -4.16 7.10
N GLU A 42 -10.46 -4.26 8.14
CA GLU A 42 -10.26 -5.46 8.95
C GLU A 42 -11.54 -5.93 9.65
N LEU A 43 -12.49 -5.02 9.91
CA LEU A 43 -13.76 -5.31 10.58
C LEU A 43 -14.88 -5.72 9.62
N HIS A 44 -14.63 -5.62 8.32
CA HIS A 44 -15.60 -5.96 7.30
C HIS A 44 -15.32 -7.39 6.81
N ASP A 45 -16.23 -8.32 7.08
CA ASP A 45 -16.08 -9.76 6.78
C ASP A 45 -15.68 -10.04 5.32
N ILE A 46 -16.16 -9.22 4.38
CA ILE A 46 -15.87 -9.34 2.94
C ILE A 46 -14.40 -9.10 2.56
N TYR A 47 -13.61 -8.47 3.45
CA TYR A 47 -12.19 -8.21 3.23
C TYR A 47 -11.29 -9.15 4.04
N GLU A 48 -11.84 -10.18 4.69
CA GLU A 48 -11.07 -11.24 5.35
C GLU A 48 -9.97 -10.70 6.30
N GLY A 49 -10.31 -9.70 7.11
CA GLY A 49 -9.37 -9.06 8.03
C GLY A 49 -8.30 -8.20 7.35
N PHE A 50 -8.49 -7.84 6.08
CA PHE A 50 -7.55 -7.11 5.23
C PHE A 50 -6.14 -7.74 5.24
N SER A 51 -6.11 -9.07 5.29
CA SER A 51 -4.89 -9.88 5.50
C SER A 51 -4.31 -10.48 4.21
N ASP A 52 -5.00 -10.26 3.09
CA ASP A 52 -4.67 -10.76 1.75
C ASP A 52 -3.57 -9.95 1.06
N PHE A 53 -3.39 -8.67 1.44
CA PHE A 53 -2.51 -7.75 0.73
C PHE A 53 -1.03 -7.94 1.04
N CYS A 54 -0.66 -8.20 2.30
CA CYS A 54 0.73 -8.31 2.74
C CYS A 54 0.86 -9.27 3.93
N ARG A 55 1.92 -10.10 3.94
CA ARG A 55 2.23 -10.92 5.11
C ARG A 55 2.99 -10.08 6.13
N THR A 56 2.69 -10.30 7.41
CA THR A 56 3.45 -9.72 8.52
C THR A 56 4.62 -10.66 8.86
N PHE A 57 5.84 -10.12 8.87
CA PHE A 57 7.07 -10.79 9.25
C PHE A 57 7.64 -10.12 10.50
N GLN A 58 7.95 -10.89 11.53
CA GLN A 58 8.61 -10.38 12.72
C GLN A 58 10.11 -10.20 12.44
N LEU A 59 10.62 -9.01 12.73
CA LEU A 59 12.04 -8.69 12.61
C LEU A 59 12.71 -8.97 13.94
N SER A 60 13.71 -9.86 13.94
CA SER A 60 14.57 -10.13 15.09
C SER A 60 15.88 -9.35 14.98
N ARG A 61 16.43 -8.90 16.11
CA ARG A 61 17.79 -8.33 16.11
C ARG A 61 18.80 -9.36 15.61
N GLY A 62 19.65 -8.98 14.66
CA GLY A 62 20.71 -9.86 14.17
C GLY A 62 21.69 -10.24 15.28
N LYS A 63 22.07 -11.52 15.37
CA LYS A 63 23.02 -12.01 16.36
C LYS A 63 24.47 -11.78 15.89
N THR A 64 25.31 -11.20 16.74
CA THR A 64 26.70 -11.65 16.84
C THR A 64 26.73 -12.89 17.74
N LYS A 65 27.62 -13.86 17.46
CA LYS A 65 27.63 -15.28 17.87
C LYS A 65 27.33 -15.67 19.35
N PHE A 66 27.01 -14.76 20.26
CA PHE A 66 26.96 -14.99 21.70
C PHE A 66 25.72 -14.45 22.45
N GLU A 67 24.70 -13.92 21.79
CA GLU A 67 23.49 -13.46 22.49
C GLU A 67 22.30 -14.41 22.29
N GLU A 68 21.86 -15.00 23.41
CA GLU A 68 20.59 -15.71 23.55
C GLU A 68 19.51 -14.72 24.00
N GLU A 69 18.79 -14.16 23.03
CA GLU A 69 17.33 -14.06 22.99
C GLU A 69 16.94 -13.45 21.64
N ASN A 70 16.00 -14.08 20.94
CA ASN A 70 15.47 -13.56 19.68
C ASN A 70 14.48 -12.44 20.00
N GLU A 71 14.98 -11.29 20.45
CA GLU A 71 14.13 -10.13 20.72
C GLU A 71 13.52 -9.64 19.40
N ILE A 72 12.19 -9.57 19.37
CA ILE A 72 11.43 -8.99 18.26
C ILE A 72 11.60 -7.48 18.35
N VAL A 73 12.30 -6.91 17.37
CA VAL A 73 12.61 -5.47 17.30
C VAL A 73 11.67 -4.71 16.36
N GLY A 74 10.77 -5.40 15.67
CA GLY A 74 9.77 -4.77 14.83
C GLY A 74 8.98 -5.75 13.97
N GLU A 75 8.11 -5.20 13.12
CA GLU A 75 7.30 -5.95 12.17
C GLU A 75 7.43 -5.34 10.77
N PHE A 76 7.59 -6.20 9.77
CA PHE A 76 7.56 -5.84 8.36
C PHE A 76 6.29 -6.40 7.73
N LYS A 77 5.47 -5.54 7.11
CA LYS A 77 4.30 -5.97 6.33
C LYS A 77 4.62 -5.84 4.85
N GLY A 78 4.71 -6.97 4.16
CA GLY A 78 5.02 -6.97 2.73
C GLY A 78 4.85 -8.33 2.07
N LEU A 79 5.27 -8.41 0.81
CA LEU A 79 5.33 -9.64 0.03
C LEU A 79 6.73 -9.78 -0.55
N PHE A 80 7.33 -10.96 -0.37
CA PHE A 80 8.55 -11.35 -1.08
C PHE A 80 8.19 -12.39 -2.13
N LYS A 81 8.57 -12.14 -3.38
CA LYS A 81 8.52 -13.14 -4.45
C LYS A 81 9.95 -13.45 -4.89
N VAL A 82 10.42 -14.65 -4.56
CA VAL A 82 11.71 -15.15 -5.04
C VAL A 82 11.44 -15.91 -6.33
N TYR A 83 12.04 -15.44 -7.41
CA TYR A 83 11.93 -16.09 -8.70
C TYR A 83 13.25 -16.80 -9.02
N PRO A 84 13.23 -18.09 -9.39
CA PRO A 84 14.43 -18.75 -9.90
C PRO A 84 14.87 -18.06 -11.19
N LEU A 85 16.18 -17.96 -11.38
CA LEU A 85 16.73 -17.56 -12.67
C LEU A 85 16.53 -18.72 -13.66
N PRO A 86 16.10 -18.45 -14.92
CA PRO A 86 16.08 -19.48 -15.95
C PRO A 86 17.47 -20.09 -16.16
N GLU A 87 17.55 -21.38 -16.45
CA GLU A 87 18.82 -22.06 -16.78
C GLU A 87 19.34 -21.61 -18.15
N ASP A 88 18.43 -21.35 -19.10
CA ASP A 88 18.76 -20.79 -20.41
C ASP A 88 18.73 -19.25 -20.36
N PRO A 89 19.84 -18.55 -20.65
CA PRO A 89 19.89 -17.09 -20.69
C PRO A 89 19.00 -16.45 -21.78
N ASN A 90 18.45 -17.23 -22.71
CA ASN A 90 17.52 -16.75 -23.74
C ASN A 90 16.05 -16.86 -23.32
N GLU A 91 15.75 -17.52 -22.21
CA GLU A 91 14.38 -17.59 -21.69
C GLU A 91 13.96 -16.25 -21.07
N PRO A 92 12.68 -15.86 -21.21
CA PRO A 92 12.19 -14.63 -20.63
C PRO A 92 12.21 -14.71 -19.10
N LEU A 93 12.66 -13.63 -18.47
CA LEU A 93 12.62 -13.51 -17.02
C LEU A 93 11.16 -13.58 -16.53
N PRO A 94 10.92 -14.18 -15.35
CA PRO A 94 9.59 -14.22 -14.77
C PRO A 94 9.01 -12.82 -14.57
N HIS A 95 7.70 -12.70 -14.77
CA HIS A 95 7.00 -11.42 -14.75
C HIS A 95 7.21 -10.71 -13.41
N ARG A 96 7.83 -9.53 -13.44
CA ARG A 96 7.98 -8.68 -12.26
C ARG A 96 6.61 -8.13 -11.92
N THR A 97 6.08 -8.44 -10.74
CA THR A 97 4.77 -7.91 -10.29
C THR A 97 4.90 -6.48 -9.74
N MET A 98 6.12 -6.02 -9.46
CA MET A 98 6.40 -4.66 -8.97
C MET A 98 7.18 -3.91 -10.05
N GLU A 99 6.50 -3.04 -10.78
CA GLU A 99 7.08 -2.27 -11.89
C GLU A 99 7.48 -0.84 -11.48
N ASN A 100 6.97 -0.35 -10.34
CA ASN A 100 7.24 0.99 -9.81
C ASN A 100 7.98 0.92 -8.47
N LEU A 101 9.14 0.26 -8.43
CA LEU A 101 10.00 0.36 -7.26
C LEU A 101 10.50 1.82 -7.16
N PRO A 102 10.50 2.44 -5.97
CA PRO A 102 11.19 3.71 -5.79
C PRO A 102 12.64 3.54 -6.26
N SER A 103 13.18 4.58 -6.90
CA SER A 103 14.60 4.62 -7.27
C SER A 103 15.44 4.17 -6.07
N ASN A 104 16.48 3.36 -6.27
CA ASN A 104 17.38 2.86 -5.21
C ASN A 104 18.20 3.96 -4.49
N ILE A 105 17.67 5.18 -4.41
CA ILE A 105 18.23 6.30 -3.68
C ILE A 105 17.87 6.05 -2.20
N LEU A 106 18.91 6.00 -1.36
CA LEU A 106 18.77 6.10 0.08
C LEU A 106 18.02 7.42 0.41
N GLU A 107 16.74 7.33 0.73
CA GLU A 107 16.02 8.45 1.35
C GLU A 107 16.28 8.42 2.86
N GLU A 108 17.07 9.38 3.34
CA GLU A 108 17.33 9.58 4.75
C GLU A 108 16.12 10.25 5.41
N TRP A 109 15.25 9.45 6.03
CA TRP A 109 14.16 9.98 6.86
C TRP A 109 14.68 10.28 8.27
N GLY A 110 15.02 11.55 8.52
CA GLY A 110 15.38 12.04 9.85
C GLY A 110 14.13 12.22 10.73
N VAL A 111 13.99 11.41 11.77
CA VAL A 111 12.99 11.66 12.83
C VAL A 111 13.55 12.73 13.77
N SER A 112 13.00 13.94 13.71
CA SER A 112 13.23 14.96 14.74
C SER A 112 12.30 14.69 15.91
N MET A 113 12.86 14.33 17.06
CA MET A 113 12.13 14.31 18.33
C MET A 113 12.23 15.70 18.97
N GLY A 114 11.07 16.32 19.21
CA GLY A 114 10.92 17.47 20.10
C GLY A 114 10.57 17.05 21.52
#